data_AF-A0A7C5JPE5-F1
#
_entry.id   AF-A0A7C5JPE5-F1
#
_cell.length_a   1.000
_cell.length_b   1.000
_cell.length_c   1.000
_cell.angle_alpha   90.00
_cell.angle_beta   90.00
_cell.angle_gamma   90.00
#
_symmetry.space_group_name_H-M   'P 1'
#
loop_
_entity.id
_entity.type
_entity.pdbx_description
1 polymer ?
#
loop_
_entity_poly.entity_id
_entity_poly.type
_entity_poly.pdbx_seq_one_letter_code
_entity_poly.pdbx_strand_id
1 'polypeptide(L)'
;ILLLSQWNANERDKRAGIISYENYKMYVARVSNALNEYIDDLSEDDLRKVLAAADLKPSTGDKDTQSSNFINVTGDNNTIIHGNTDSDVTIIKDSKNVVSGSQIQADGDVHIGDGVKGNKLTRPEPSQPNKNTNISKEVILFIAANPSKEAKINLRIEHSTISEELEGKTEFEFRSKMAASRKELNMQVVDKEPTILHFSGHGIPLDPAKQELLNLGFKITEKTGLVFHNKEKNGTDTLNAQKSEQIFKGLKAIVPNLNIVILNACYSEAQAIAISKNGIYTIGVNNKILDVAAIAFAQGFYWRYANTRDIKAAIIFGILQANLELGDDVDANNLIHLFYNGQKIQL
;
A
#
# COMPACT_ATOMS: atom_id res chain seq x y z
N ILE A 1 17.62 -12.92 14.62
CA ILE A 1 18.83 -12.79 13.77
C ILE A 1 18.61 -11.82 12.61
N LEU A 2 17.60 -12.03 11.76
CA LEU A 2 17.28 -11.18 10.61
C LEU A 2 17.07 -9.69 11.00
N LEU A 3 16.30 -9.44 12.06
CA LEU A 3 16.07 -8.10 12.59
C LEU A 3 17.38 -7.42 13.05
N LEU A 4 18.26 -8.16 13.74
CA LEU A 4 19.57 -7.67 14.23
C LEU A 4 20.51 -7.31 13.06
N SER A 5 20.44 -8.06 11.96
CA SER A 5 21.17 -7.74 10.72
C SER A 5 20.71 -6.40 10.13
N GLN A 6 19.39 -6.17 10.06
CA GLN A 6 18.82 -4.90 9.57
C GLN A 6 19.22 -3.70 10.45
N TRP A 7 19.28 -3.88 11.77
CA TRP A 7 19.81 -2.83 12.65
C TRP A 7 21.25 -2.49 12.31
N ASN A 8 22.13 -3.49 12.19
CA ASN A 8 23.53 -3.25 11.88
C ASN A 8 23.73 -2.57 10.51
N ALA A 9 22.82 -2.77 9.55
CA ALA A 9 22.87 -2.13 8.24
C ALA A 9 22.45 -0.63 8.24
N ASN A 10 21.61 -0.18 9.16
CA ASN A 10 21.05 1.18 9.18
C ASN A 10 21.89 2.23 9.94
N GLU A 11 23.20 2.29 9.67
CA GLU A 11 24.11 3.25 10.33
C GLU A 11 23.78 4.73 10.05
N ARG A 12 23.24 5.05 8.86
CA ARG A 12 22.86 6.43 8.49
C ARG A 12 21.71 6.95 9.35
N ASP A 13 20.66 6.15 9.54
CA ASP A 13 19.45 6.56 10.25
C ASP A 13 19.66 6.61 11.77
N LYS A 14 20.54 5.76 12.30
CA LYS A 14 21.01 5.84 13.70
C LYS A 14 21.75 7.15 13.96
N ARG A 15 22.68 7.53 13.06
CA ARG A 15 23.44 8.78 13.19
C ARG A 15 22.58 10.02 13.05
N ALA A 16 21.52 9.96 12.25
CA ALA A 16 20.54 11.03 12.09
C ALA A 16 19.54 11.11 13.26
N GLY A 17 19.59 10.20 14.24
CA GLY A 17 18.65 10.17 15.37
C GLY A 17 17.22 9.75 14.99
N ILE A 18 17.02 9.26 13.76
CA ILE A 18 15.72 8.85 13.22
C ILE A 18 15.26 7.55 13.90
N ILE A 19 16.21 6.68 14.26
CA ILE A 19 15.94 5.41 14.94
C ILE A 19 16.75 5.36 16.23
N SER A 20 16.05 5.30 17.37
CA SER A 20 16.68 5.12 18.68
C SER A 20 16.82 3.64 19.02
N TYR A 21 17.80 3.31 19.86
CA TYR A 21 18.00 1.94 20.35
C TYR A 21 16.78 1.39 21.09
N GLU A 22 16.07 2.23 21.85
CA GLU A 22 14.85 1.82 22.56
C GLU A 22 13.67 1.60 21.62
N ASN A 23 13.48 2.46 20.61
CA ASN A 23 12.46 2.25 19.58
C ASN A 23 12.73 0.96 18.79
N TYR A 24 14.00 0.67 18.52
CA TYR A 24 14.40 -0.54 17.84
C TYR A 24 14.20 -1.80 18.70
N LYS A 25 14.50 -1.77 20.01
CA LYS A 25 14.16 -2.87 20.92
C LYS A 25 12.65 -3.15 20.94
N MET A 26 11.83 -2.09 21.02
CA MET A 26 10.37 -2.24 20.99
C MET A 26 9.89 -2.84 19.67
N TYR A 27 10.47 -2.41 18.55
CA TYR A 27 10.24 -2.98 17.22
C TYR A 27 10.60 -4.48 17.20
N VAL A 28 11.80 -4.86 17.64
CA VAL A 28 12.24 -6.26 17.70
C VAL A 28 11.32 -7.10 18.58
N ALA A 29 10.93 -6.58 19.75
CA ALA A 29 10.02 -7.28 20.66
C ALA A 29 8.64 -7.50 20.04
N ARG A 30 8.09 -6.50 19.34
CA ARG A 30 6.81 -6.62 18.63
C ARG A 30 6.86 -7.69 17.55
N VAL A 31 7.89 -7.68 16.70
CA VAL A 31 8.04 -8.69 15.63
C VAL A 31 8.29 -10.07 16.21
N SER A 32 9.11 -10.18 17.26
CA SER A 32 9.41 -11.47 17.89
C SER A 32 8.17 -12.07 18.54
N ASN A 33 7.34 -11.26 19.20
CA ASN A 33 6.07 -11.72 19.75
C ASN A 33 5.09 -12.14 18.64
N ALA A 34 4.97 -11.36 17.57
CA ALA A 34 4.14 -11.73 16.42
C ALA A 34 4.64 -13.02 15.74
N LEU A 35 5.95 -13.25 15.70
CA LEU A 35 6.54 -14.47 15.17
C LEU A 35 6.25 -15.66 16.08
N ASN A 36 6.36 -15.50 17.40
CA ASN A 36 6.04 -16.54 18.37
C ASN A 36 4.57 -16.99 18.29
N GLU A 37 3.64 -16.08 18.01
CA GLU A 37 2.24 -16.43 17.74
C GLU A 37 2.05 -17.24 16.45
N TYR A 38 2.99 -17.16 15.50
CA TYR A 38 2.93 -17.79 14.19
C TYR A 38 3.79 -19.05 14.06
N ILE A 39 4.75 -19.29 14.97
CA ILE A 39 5.75 -20.36 14.85
C ILE A 39 5.10 -21.74 14.67
N ASP A 40 3.98 -22.00 15.34
CA ASP A 40 3.27 -23.28 15.25
C ASP A 40 2.59 -23.50 13.88
N ASP A 41 2.32 -22.43 13.13
CA ASP A 41 1.63 -22.45 11.83
C ASP A 41 2.60 -22.36 10.63
N LEU A 42 3.91 -22.23 10.86
CA LEU A 42 4.90 -22.09 9.78
C LEU A 42 5.31 -23.45 9.20
N SER A 43 5.20 -23.59 7.88
CA SER A 43 5.74 -24.76 7.18
C SER A 43 7.27 -24.72 7.12
N GLU A 44 7.91 -25.88 6.96
CA GLU A 44 9.37 -25.98 6.77
C GLU A 44 9.86 -25.12 5.59
N ASP A 45 9.05 -25.00 4.53
CA ASP A 45 9.34 -24.15 3.37
C ASP A 45 9.30 -22.66 3.70
N ASP A 46 8.39 -22.24 4.59
CA ASP A 46 8.30 -20.85 5.04
C ASP A 46 9.52 -20.51 5.93
N LEU A 47 9.94 -21.44 6.79
CA LEU A 47 11.19 -21.32 7.56
C LEU A 47 12.43 -21.23 6.66
N ARG A 48 12.52 -22.05 5.61
CA ARG A 48 13.63 -22.02 4.63
C ARG A 48 13.72 -20.70 3.87
N LYS A 49 12.58 -20.11 3.48
CA LYS A 49 12.55 -18.80 2.80
C LYS A 49 13.05 -17.68 3.70
N VAL A 50 12.71 -17.73 4.98
CA VAL A 50 13.15 -16.75 5.98
C VAL A 50 14.66 -16.83 6.19
N LEU A 51 15.21 -18.06 6.26
CA LEU A 51 16.65 -18.28 6.34
C LEU A 51 17.38 -17.79 5.09
N ALA A 52 16.82 -18.06 3.91
CA ALA A 52 17.37 -17.62 2.63
C ALA A 52 17.32 -16.08 2.46
N ALA A 53 16.23 -15.42 2.88
CA ALA A 53 16.09 -13.97 2.85
C ALA A 53 17.03 -13.24 3.83
N ALA A 54 17.59 -13.96 4.80
CA ALA A 54 18.51 -13.44 5.80
C ALA A 54 20.00 -13.58 5.43
N ASP A 55 20.33 -14.19 4.28
CA ASP A 55 21.69 -14.60 3.91
C ASP A 55 22.37 -15.50 4.97
N LEU A 56 21.58 -16.23 5.76
CA LEU A 56 22.08 -17.10 6.82
C LEU A 56 22.32 -18.50 6.25
N LYS A 57 23.59 -18.88 6.06
CA LYS A 57 23.94 -20.27 5.71
C LYS A 57 23.79 -21.19 6.93
N PRO A 58 23.22 -22.40 6.79
CA PRO A 58 23.25 -23.40 7.84
C PRO A 58 24.69 -23.77 8.16
N SER A 59 25.05 -23.76 9.45
CA SER A 59 26.32 -24.30 9.92
C SER A 59 26.38 -25.81 9.64
N THR A 60 27.28 -26.24 8.76
CA THR A 60 27.70 -27.64 8.67
C THR A 60 28.60 -27.91 9.87
N GLY A 61 28.03 -28.57 10.88
CA GLY A 61 28.55 -28.58 12.24
C GLY A 61 29.95 -29.15 12.43
N ASP A 62 30.56 -28.73 13.54
CA ASP A 62 31.61 -29.48 14.21
C ASP A 62 30.98 -30.27 15.36
N LYS A 63 31.10 -31.59 15.26
CA LYS A 63 30.75 -32.53 16.33
C LYS A 63 31.87 -32.49 17.36
N ASP A 64 31.84 -31.52 18.27
CA ASP A 64 32.46 -31.65 19.60
C ASP A 64 32.17 -30.42 20.45
N THR A 65 31.00 -30.39 21.08
CA THR A 65 30.85 -29.93 22.48
C THR A 65 29.44 -30.28 22.94
N GLN A 66 29.34 -31.15 23.93
CA GLN A 66 28.11 -31.41 24.68
C GLN A 66 27.76 -30.17 25.51
N SER A 67 26.91 -29.30 24.98
CA SER A 67 25.99 -28.50 25.79
C SER A 67 24.79 -28.11 24.92
N SER A 68 23.65 -28.73 25.22
CA SER A 68 22.34 -28.39 24.71
C SER A 68 22.04 -26.88 24.87
N ASN A 69 21.47 -26.28 23.82
CA ASN A 69 20.83 -24.94 23.74
C ASN A 69 21.56 -23.81 22.98
N PHE A 70 22.52 -24.11 22.10
CA PHE A 70 23.13 -23.08 21.25
C PHE A 70 23.05 -23.45 19.75
N ILE A 71 22.56 -22.51 18.93
CA ILE A 71 22.63 -22.58 17.46
C ILE A 71 23.71 -21.60 17.01
N ASN A 72 24.79 -22.11 16.42
CA ASN A 72 25.89 -21.30 15.88
C ASN A 72 25.59 -20.92 14.42
N VAL A 73 25.56 -19.62 14.12
CA VAL A 73 25.46 -19.10 12.73
C VAL A 73 26.51 -18.01 12.51
N THR A 74 27.30 -18.16 11.45
CA THR A 74 28.32 -17.20 11.02
C THR A 74 27.79 -16.33 9.88
N GLY A 75 27.91 -15.01 10.03
CA GLY A 75 27.72 -14.03 8.95
C GLY A 75 29.06 -13.52 8.39
N ASP A 76 29.02 -12.88 7.23
CA ASP A 76 30.17 -12.57 6.34
C ASP A 76 31.29 -11.67 6.91
N ASN A 77 31.22 -11.25 8.18
CA ASN A 77 32.23 -10.43 8.85
C ASN A 77 32.83 -11.10 10.11
N ASN A 78 32.86 -12.43 10.17
CA ASN A 78 33.49 -13.19 11.25
C ASN A 78 32.89 -12.94 12.66
N THR A 79 31.66 -12.41 12.73
CA THR A 79 30.93 -12.20 13.98
C THR A 79 30.20 -13.49 14.35
N ILE A 80 30.56 -14.07 15.50
CA ILE A 80 29.88 -15.22 16.10
C ILE A 80 28.75 -14.69 17.00
N ILE A 81 27.50 -15.04 16.69
CA ILE A 81 26.33 -14.64 17.48
C ILE A 81 25.92 -15.80 18.38
N HIS A 82 25.95 -15.59 19.70
CA HIS A 82 25.43 -16.53 20.70
C HIS A 82 23.98 -16.15 21.04
N GLY A 83 23.04 -17.08 20.91
CA GLY A 83 21.66 -16.90 21.34
C GLY A 83 21.26 -18.01 22.30
N ASN A 84 20.81 -17.64 23.50
CA ASN A 84 20.13 -18.55 24.42
C ASN A 84 18.62 -18.52 24.11
N THR A 85 17.93 -19.64 24.30
CA THR A 85 16.48 -19.78 24.07
C THR A 85 15.62 -19.05 25.10
N ASP A 86 16.23 -18.49 26.15
CA ASP A 86 15.56 -17.69 27.17
C ASP A 86 16.04 -16.23 27.15
N SER A 87 15.26 -15.40 26.46
CA SER A 87 15.07 -13.94 26.60
C SER A 87 16.22 -12.93 26.63
N ASP A 88 17.50 -13.30 26.72
CA ASP A 88 18.59 -12.31 26.75
C ASP A 88 19.61 -12.51 25.62
N VAL A 89 19.63 -11.57 24.67
CA VAL A 89 20.65 -11.49 23.61
C VAL A 89 21.84 -10.70 24.15
N THR A 90 22.93 -11.40 24.49
CA THR A 90 24.19 -10.77 24.89
C THR A 90 25.14 -10.70 23.70
N ILE A 91 25.54 -9.50 23.27
CA ILE A 91 26.53 -9.28 22.20
C ILE A 91 27.87 -8.95 22.84
N ILE A 92 28.87 -9.82 22.67
CA ILE A 92 30.26 -9.57 23.07
C ILE A 92 31.02 -9.06 21.83
N LYS A 93 31.69 -7.91 21.96
CA LYS A 93 32.46 -7.29 20.88
C LYS A 93 33.93 -7.63 21.06
N ASP A 94 34.47 -8.55 20.27
CA ASP A 94 35.90 -8.80 20.29
C ASP A 94 36.64 -7.71 19.51
N SER A 95 37.65 -7.13 20.14
CA SER A 95 38.25 -5.85 19.75
C SER A 95 39.70 -6.06 19.34
N LYS A 96 39.98 -6.66 18.18
CA LYS A 96 41.33 -6.64 17.57
C LYS A 96 41.30 -6.69 16.04
N ASN A 97 41.39 -5.53 15.40
CA ASN A 97 42.57 -5.11 14.61
C ASN A 97 42.25 -3.94 13.67
N VAL A 98 43.15 -2.97 13.73
CA VAL A 98 43.32 -1.83 12.83
C VAL A 98 44.13 -2.29 11.63
N VAL A 99 43.72 -1.93 10.40
CA VAL A 99 44.65 -1.71 9.28
C VAL A 99 44.18 -0.49 8.47
N SER A 100 45.13 0.40 8.21
CA SER A 100 45.04 1.68 7.51
C SER A 100 45.21 1.58 5.98
N GLY A 101 44.81 2.66 5.28
CA GLY A 101 45.32 3.05 3.95
C GLY A 101 44.37 2.72 2.80
N SER A 102 44.08 3.57 1.82
CA SER A 102 44.84 4.71 1.27
C SER A 102 43.92 5.66 0.49
N GLN A 103 44.38 6.91 0.32
CA GLN A 103 43.84 7.95 -0.57
C GLN A 103 43.87 7.55 -2.06
N ILE A 104 42.93 8.06 -2.86
CA ILE A 104 43.19 8.53 -4.25
C ILE A 104 42.38 9.82 -4.49
N GLN A 105 43.06 10.78 -5.11
CA GLN A 105 42.70 12.16 -5.43
C GLN A 105 42.10 12.28 -6.85
N ALA A 106 41.48 13.43 -7.12
CA ALA A 106 40.72 13.82 -8.32
C ALA A 106 41.54 14.06 -9.60
N ASP A 107 40.85 14.02 -10.75
CA ASP A 107 40.96 14.83 -11.98
C ASP A 107 39.89 14.30 -12.97
N GLY A 108 39.20 15.01 -13.87
CA GLY A 108 39.19 16.39 -14.32
C GLY A 108 38.19 16.51 -15.50
N ASP A 109 37.90 17.76 -15.85
CA ASP A 109 37.39 18.31 -17.12
C ASP A 109 35.90 18.42 -17.51
N VAL A 110 35.56 19.70 -17.68
CA VAL A 110 34.36 20.34 -18.24
C VAL A 110 34.51 20.48 -19.76
N HIS A 111 33.41 20.38 -20.51
CA HIS A 111 33.32 20.93 -21.87
C HIS A 111 32.01 21.71 -22.06
N ILE A 112 32.14 22.98 -22.45
CA ILE A 112 31.07 23.86 -22.94
C ILE A 112 31.16 23.92 -24.47
N GLY A 113 30.00 23.90 -25.14
CA GLY A 113 29.89 24.15 -26.58
C GLY A 113 28.60 24.92 -26.89
N ASP A 114 28.77 26.14 -27.42
CA ASP A 114 27.72 27.09 -27.80
C ASP A 114 27.07 26.78 -29.17
N GLY A 115 25.73 26.92 -29.21
CA GLY A 115 24.97 27.74 -30.16
C GLY A 115 24.76 27.28 -31.62
N VAL A 116 23.49 27.03 -32.02
CA VAL A 116 22.93 27.44 -33.34
C VAL A 116 21.41 27.72 -33.28
N LYS A 117 21.08 28.99 -33.59
CA LYS A 117 19.99 29.59 -34.40
C LYS A 117 18.56 29.02 -34.43
N GLY A 118 17.67 29.84 -33.86
CA GLY A 118 16.32 30.27 -34.29
C GLY A 118 15.54 29.52 -35.37
N ASN A 119 14.35 29.04 -34.98
CA ASN A 119 13.23 28.85 -35.89
C ASN A 119 12.00 29.65 -35.43
N LYS A 120 11.43 30.37 -36.39
CA LYS A 120 10.27 31.26 -36.29
C LYS A 120 9.01 30.47 -35.91
N LEU A 121 8.30 30.95 -34.90
CA LEU A 121 6.95 30.52 -34.51
C LEU A 121 5.96 30.74 -35.66
N THR A 122 5.34 29.68 -36.16
CA THR A 122 4.11 29.76 -36.97
C THR A 122 2.92 29.34 -36.11
N ARG A 123 1.97 30.26 -35.93
CA ARG A 123 0.73 30.05 -35.17
C ARG A 123 -0.22 29.16 -35.98
N PRO A 124 -0.75 28.05 -35.44
CA PRO A 124 -1.82 27.32 -36.12
C PRO A 124 -3.10 28.15 -36.09
N GLU A 125 -3.82 28.21 -37.21
CA GLU A 125 -5.18 28.76 -37.25
C GLU A 125 -6.17 27.86 -36.50
N PRO A 126 -7.24 28.43 -35.92
CA PRO A 126 -8.20 27.69 -35.10
C PRO A 126 -9.07 26.78 -35.98
N SER A 127 -8.93 25.46 -35.79
CA SER A 127 -9.83 24.47 -36.37
C SER A 127 -11.24 24.59 -35.78
N GLN A 128 -12.23 24.80 -36.64
CA GLN A 128 -13.67 24.78 -36.31
C GLN A 128 -14.10 23.43 -35.73
N PRO A 129 -15.04 23.39 -34.76
CA PRO A 129 -15.42 22.16 -34.06
C PRO A 129 -16.24 21.23 -34.97
N ASN A 130 -15.72 20.04 -35.21
CA ASN A 130 -16.42 18.96 -35.91
C ASN A 130 -17.55 18.41 -35.03
N LYS A 131 -18.79 18.77 -35.34
CA LYS A 131 -20.01 18.24 -34.72
C LYS A 131 -20.28 16.83 -35.26
N ASN A 132 -19.64 15.82 -34.68
CA ASN A 132 -20.18 14.47 -34.51
C ASN A 132 -19.15 13.59 -33.80
N THR A 133 -19.06 13.75 -32.48
CA THR A 133 -18.42 12.75 -31.62
C THR A 133 -19.51 12.07 -30.83
N ASN A 134 -19.79 10.80 -31.14
CA ASN A 134 -20.34 9.89 -30.14
C ASN A 134 -19.26 9.80 -29.04
N ILE A 135 -19.33 10.69 -28.05
CA ILE A 135 -18.40 10.68 -26.93
C ILE A 135 -18.73 9.43 -26.14
N SER A 136 -17.83 8.45 -26.13
CA SER A 136 -17.94 7.28 -25.26
C SER A 136 -18.02 7.79 -23.82
N LYS A 137 -19.12 7.46 -23.13
CA LYS A 137 -19.32 7.89 -21.74
C LYS A 137 -18.23 7.32 -20.84
N GLU A 138 -17.80 8.10 -19.86
CA GLU A 138 -16.91 7.61 -18.82
C GLU A 138 -17.72 6.81 -17.80
N VAL A 139 -17.43 5.52 -17.69
CA VAL A 139 -18.16 4.62 -16.78
C VAL A 139 -17.56 4.70 -15.38
N ILE A 140 -18.43 4.96 -14.40
CA ILE A 140 -18.12 4.93 -12.97
C ILE A 140 -18.85 3.72 -12.38
N LEU A 141 -18.09 2.79 -11.81
CA LEU A 141 -18.62 1.60 -11.14
C LEU A 141 -18.49 1.74 -9.63
N PHE A 142 -19.63 1.84 -8.93
CA PHE A 142 -19.72 1.81 -7.48
C PHE A 142 -19.95 0.38 -6.97
N ILE A 143 -19.04 -0.13 -6.15
CA ILE A 143 -19.10 -1.43 -5.51
C ILE A 143 -19.25 -1.24 -4.01
N ALA A 144 -20.39 -1.66 -3.46
CA ALA A 144 -20.65 -1.59 -2.03
C ALA A 144 -20.66 -2.98 -1.40
N ALA A 145 -19.88 -3.18 -0.33
CA ALA A 145 -19.90 -4.39 0.48
C ALA A 145 -20.33 -4.06 1.91
N ASN A 146 -21.49 -4.59 2.34
CA ASN A 146 -21.93 -4.51 3.75
C ASN A 146 -22.34 -5.88 4.28
N PRO A 147 -21.37 -6.76 4.60
CA PRO A 147 -21.67 -8.06 5.17
C PRO A 147 -22.04 -8.00 6.65
N SER A 148 -21.86 -6.87 7.34
CA SER A 148 -22.20 -6.74 8.75
C SER A 148 -23.70 -6.44 8.93
N LYS A 149 -24.34 -7.08 9.91
CA LYS A 149 -25.72 -6.75 10.29
C LYS A 149 -25.79 -5.53 11.24
N GLU A 150 -24.68 -5.20 11.88
CA GLU A 150 -24.60 -4.23 12.98
C GLU A 150 -24.09 -2.86 12.54
N ALA A 151 -23.19 -2.79 11.55
CA ALA A 151 -22.81 -1.51 10.95
C ALA A 151 -23.73 -1.22 9.77
N LYS A 152 -24.76 -0.41 10.04
CA LYS A 152 -25.43 0.35 8.98
C LYS A 152 -24.44 1.37 8.43
N ILE A 153 -23.39 0.93 7.73
CA ILE A 153 -22.64 1.87 6.89
C ILE A 153 -23.68 2.47 5.96
N ASN A 154 -23.68 3.79 5.89
CA ASN A 154 -24.55 4.59 5.05
C ASN A 154 -24.18 4.48 3.56
N LEU A 155 -23.87 3.26 3.06
CA LEU A 155 -23.52 2.97 1.66
C LEU A 155 -24.60 3.43 0.69
N ARG A 156 -25.87 3.42 1.15
CA ARG A 156 -26.99 3.97 0.39
C ARG A 156 -26.92 5.50 0.29
N ILE A 157 -26.51 6.17 1.36
CA ILE A 157 -26.35 7.64 1.36
C ILE A 157 -25.19 8.00 0.44
N GLU A 158 -24.02 7.37 0.61
CA GLU A 158 -22.87 7.63 -0.26
C GLU A 158 -23.21 7.42 -1.74
N HIS A 159 -23.87 6.31 -2.07
CA HIS A 159 -24.35 6.04 -3.42
C HIS A 159 -25.29 7.14 -3.93
N SER A 160 -26.30 7.54 -3.13
CA SER A 160 -27.25 8.59 -3.51
C SER A 160 -26.54 9.93 -3.71
N THR A 161 -25.64 10.31 -2.80
CA THR A 161 -24.85 11.53 -2.91
C THR A 161 -24.02 11.56 -4.20
N ILE A 162 -23.31 10.48 -4.52
CA ILE A 162 -22.56 10.39 -5.79
C ILE A 162 -23.50 10.48 -7.00
N SER A 163 -24.66 9.81 -6.93
CA SER A 163 -25.65 9.86 -8.01
C SER A 163 -26.20 11.27 -8.24
N GLU A 164 -26.41 12.04 -7.18
CA GLU A 164 -26.87 13.43 -7.23
C GLU A 164 -25.80 14.34 -7.86
N GLU A 165 -24.52 14.18 -7.49
CA GLU A 165 -23.42 14.95 -8.08
C GLU A 165 -23.23 14.68 -9.59
N LEU A 166 -23.62 13.50 -10.04
CA LEU A 166 -23.55 13.08 -11.45
C LEU A 166 -24.87 13.34 -12.21
N GLU A 167 -25.92 13.82 -11.56
CA GLU A 167 -27.20 14.08 -12.21
C GLU A 167 -27.06 15.14 -13.32
N GLY A 168 -27.65 14.86 -14.48
CA GLY A 168 -27.55 15.73 -15.66
C GLY A 168 -26.18 15.70 -16.37
N LYS A 169 -25.16 15.02 -15.85
CA LYS A 169 -23.84 14.87 -16.48
C LYS A 169 -23.84 13.74 -17.50
N THR A 170 -24.35 14.01 -18.70
CA THR A 170 -24.61 12.99 -19.75
C THR A 170 -23.37 12.23 -20.27
N GLU A 171 -22.21 12.82 -20.08
CA GLU A 171 -20.86 12.28 -20.28
C GLU A 171 -20.44 11.13 -19.35
N PHE A 172 -21.14 10.93 -18.24
CA PHE A 172 -20.86 9.87 -17.26
C PHE A 172 -21.95 8.80 -17.30
N GLU A 173 -21.56 7.60 -16.95
CA GLU A 173 -22.47 6.50 -16.72
C GLU A 173 -22.20 5.88 -15.36
N PHE A 174 -23.11 6.13 -14.42
CA PHE A 174 -23.01 5.60 -13.06
C PHE A 174 -23.67 4.22 -12.96
N ARG A 175 -22.87 3.22 -12.62
CA ARG A 175 -23.28 1.82 -12.44
C ARG A 175 -22.97 1.38 -11.03
N SER A 176 -23.79 0.50 -10.47
CA SER A 176 -23.65 0.12 -9.07
C SER A 176 -23.90 -1.37 -8.84
N LYS A 177 -23.12 -1.95 -7.93
CA LYS A 177 -23.38 -3.28 -7.36
C LYS A 177 -23.33 -3.22 -5.84
N MET A 178 -24.49 -3.42 -5.24
CA MET A 178 -24.65 -3.52 -3.79
C MET A 178 -24.38 -4.93 -3.29
N ALA A 179 -24.03 -5.02 -2.00
CA ALA A 179 -23.77 -6.26 -1.29
C ALA A 179 -22.78 -7.18 -2.03
N ALA A 180 -21.68 -6.62 -2.55
CA ALA A 180 -20.75 -7.33 -3.42
C ALA A 180 -19.90 -8.39 -2.69
N SER A 181 -19.69 -9.52 -3.37
CA SER A 181 -18.62 -10.49 -3.07
C SER A 181 -17.39 -10.17 -3.91
N ARG A 182 -16.23 -10.74 -3.56
CA ARG A 182 -15.00 -10.63 -4.37
C ARG A 182 -15.19 -11.14 -5.80
N LYS A 183 -15.99 -12.19 -5.99
CA LYS A 183 -16.32 -12.72 -7.32
C LYS A 183 -17.09 -11.69 -8.15
N GLU A 184 -18.08 -11.04 -7.54
CA GLU A 184 -18.88 -10.03 -8.23
C GLU A 184 -18.09 -8.75 -8.51
N LEU A 185 -17.15 -8.35 -7.65
CA LEU A 185 -16.20 -7.26 -7.98
C LEU A 185 -15.54 -7.54 -9.34
N ASN A 186 -14.93 -8.71 -9.49
CA ASN A 186 -14.23 -9.05 -10.73
C ASN A 186 -15.18 -9.08 -11.93
N MET A 187 -16.34 -9.74 -11.77
CA MET A 187 -17.34 -9.83 -12.83
C MET A 187 -17.87 -8.47 -13.26
N GLN A 188 -18.15 -7.57 -12.32
CA GLN A 188 -18.67 -6.24 -12.64
C GLN A 188 -17.61 -5.35 -13.28
N VAL A 189 -16.35 -5.43 -12.86
CA VAL A 189 -15.28 -4.66 -13.51
C VAL A 189 -15.12 -5.11 -14.98
N VAL A 190 -15.13 -6.42 -15.25
CA VAL A 190 -15.03 -6.94 -16.62
C VAL A 190 -16.28 -6.62 -17.45
N ASP A 191 -17.48 -6.76 -16.87
CA ASP A 191 -18.75 -6.54 -17.58
C ASP A 191 -19.03 -5.05 -17.87
N LYS A 192 -18.58 -4.15 -16.99
CA LYS A 192 -18.86 -2.71 -17.11
C LYS A 192 -17.72 -1.91 -17.72
N GLU A 193 -16.52 -2.50 -17.78
CA GLU A 193 -15.30 -1.84 -18.24
C GLU A 193 -15.17 -0.40 -17.69
N PRO A 194 -15.17 -0.20 -16.36
CA PRO A 194 -15.20 1.14 -15.78
C PRO A 194 -13.88 1.89 -15.96
N THR A 195 -13.96 3.21 -16.12
CA THR A 195 -12.80 4.09 -15.97
C THR A 195 -12.49 4.35 -14.51
N ILE A 196 -13.54 4.48 -13.68
CA ILE A 196 -13.44 4.69 -12.23
C ILE A 196 -14.14 3.55 -11.51
N LEU A 197 -13.41 2.88 -10.62
CA LEU A 197 -13.98 1.95 -9.66
C LEU A 197 -14.00 2.60 -8.28
N HIS A 198 -15.18 2.75 -7.70
CA HIS A 198 -15.36 3.22 -6.34
C HIS A 198 -15.79 2.07 -5.44
N PHE A 199 -14.92 1.65 -4.53
CA PHE A 199 -15.27 0.69 -3.49
C PHE A 199 -15.70 1.41 -2.23
N SER A 200 -16.83 0.99 -1.66
CA SER A 200 -17.29 1.44 -0.36
C SER A 200 -17.62 0.26 0.55
N GLY A 201 -17.05 0.25 1.75
CA GLY A 201 -17.22 -0.85 2.68
C GLY A 201 -16.26 -0.78 3.87
N HIS A 202 -16.05 -1.91 4.53
CA HIS A 202 -15.14 -2.00 5.66
C HIS A 202 -13.72 -2.39 5.22
N GLY A 203 -12.75 -2.04 6.06
CA GLY A 203 -11.43 -2.64 6.02
C GLY A 203 -10.97 -3.05 7.42
N ILE A 204 -10.23 -4.15 7.47
CA ILE A 204 -9.65 -4.70 8.69
C ILE A 204 -8.14 -4.38 8.67
N PRO A 205 -7.61 -3.67 9.67
CA PRO A 205 -6.18 -3.35 9.71
C PRO A 205 -5.35 -4.63 9.79
N LEU A 206 -4.15 -4.60 9.22
CA LEU A 206 -3.11 -5.57 9.55
C LEU A 206 -2.34 -5.03 10.76
N ASP A 207 -2.12 -5.89 11.76
CA ASP A 207 -1.22 -5.57 12.87
C ASP A 207 0.15 -5.12 12.29
N PRO A 208 0.67 -3.94 12.68
CA PRO A 208 1.97 -3.46 12.20
C PRO A 208 3.10 -4.49 12.36
N ALA A 209 3.13 -5.26 13.46
CA ALA A 209 4.13 -6.29 13.66
C ALA A 209 4.01 -7.42 12.61
N LYS A 210 2.79 -7.76 12.21
CA LYS A 210 2.52 -8.76 11.17
C LYS A 210 2.74 -8.23 9.75
N GLN A 211 2.62 -6.91 9.55
CA GLN A 211 3.01 -6.28 8.28
C GLN A 211 4.49 -6.47 7.99
N GLU A 212 5.33 -6.44 9.02
CA GLU A 212 6.76 -6.69 8.87
C GLU A 212 7.08 -8.15 8.58
N LEU A 213 6.38 -9.08 9.24
CA LEU A 213 6.44 -10.50 8.88
C LEU A 213 6.07 -10.71 7.40
N LEU A 214 5.03 -10.04 6.90
CA LEU A 214 4.68 -10.10 5.49
C LEU A 214 5.81 -9.59 4.57
N ASN A 215 6.47 -8.49 4.96
CA ASN A 215 7.61 -7.93 4.22
C ASN A 215 8.82 -8.87 4.21
N LEU A 216 8.96 -9.69 5.25
CA LEU A 216 9.98 -10.75 5.35
C LEU A 216 9.60 -12.05 4.63
N GLY A 217 8.44 -12.07 3.95
CA GLY A 217 7.99 -13.22 3.15
C GLY A 217 7.20 -14.27 3.92
N PHE A 218 6.86 -14.02 5.19
CA PHE A 218 5.97 -14.91 5.94
C PHE A 218 4.54 -14.83 5.43
N LYS A 219 3.83 -15.96 5.47
CA LYS A 219 2.39 -15.99 5.19
C LYS A 219 1.63 -15.61 6.45
N ILE A 220 0.78 -14.60 6.31
CA ILE A 220 -0.16 -14.18 7.35
C ILE A 220 -1.54 -14.77 7.01
N THR A 221 -2.10 -15.58 7.91
CA THR A 221 -3.42 -16.25 7.75
C THR A 221 -4.57 -15.36 8.23
N GLU A 222 -4.25 -14.28 8.93
CA GLU A 222 -5.23 -13.32 9.43
C GLU A 222 -6.04 -12.64 8.32
N LYS A 223 -7.33 -12.46 8.60
CA LYS A 223 -8.27 -11.78 7.71
C LYS A 223 -8.03 -10.27 7.77
N THR A 224 -7.35 -9.72 6.76
CA THR A 224 -7.05 -8.28 6.68
C THR A 224 -7.44 -7.68 5.34
N GLY A 225 -7.59 -6.36 5.32
CA GLY A 225 -7.95 -5.59 4.13
C GLY A 225 -9.43 -5.42 3.90
N LEU A 226 -9.81 -5.21 2.64
CA LEU A 226 -11.18 -4.87 2.27
C LEU A 226 -12.14 -6.03 2.55
N VAL A 227 -13.27 -5.75 3.17
CA VAL A 227 -14.24 -6.77 3.58
C VAL A 227 -15.36 -6.87 2.54
N PHE A 228 -15.60 -8.10 2.07
CA PHE A 228 -16.64 -8.46 1.12
C PHE A 228 -17.60 -9.48 1.74
N HIS A 229 -18.75 -9.68 1.09
CA HIS A 229 -19.56 -10.86 1.37
C HIS A 229 -18.83 -12.12 0.88
N ASN A 230 -18.94 -13.21 1.65
CA ASN A 230 -18.59 -14.53 1.14
C ASN A 230 -19.53 -14.96 -0.01
N LYS A 231 -19.23 -16.12 -0.61
CA LYS A 231 -19.98 -16.64 -1.76
C LYS A 231 -21.46 -16.87 -1.43
N GLU A 232 -21.76 -17.36 -0.23
CA GLU A 232 -23.12 -17.68 0.23
C GLU A 232 -23.90 -16.45 0.76
N LYS A 233 -23.28 -15.27 0.82
CA LYS A 233 -23.87 -14.02 1.37
C LYS A 233 -24.30 -14.08 2.83
N ASN A 234 -23.79 -15.05 3.59
CA ASN A 234 -24.10 -15.24 5.00
C ASN A 234 -22.89 -14.99 5.93
N GLY A 235 -21.78 -14.52 5.38
CA GLY A 235 -20.57 -14.22 6.12
C GLY A 235 -19.63 -13.26 5.39
N THR A 236 -18.43 -13.12 5.93
CA THR A 236 -17.39 -12.19 5.44
C THR A 236 -16.24 -12.92 4.75
N ASP A 237 -15.68 -12.24 3.77
CA ASP A 237 -14.46 -12.61 3.08
C ASP A 237 -13.57 -11.36 2.96
N THR A 238 -12.24 -11.53 2.88
CA THR A 238 -11.31 -10.39 2.90
C THR A 238 -10.41 -10.36 1.67
N LEU A 239 -10.03 -9.15 1.29
CA LEU A 239 -9.09 -8.88 0.21
C LEU A 239 -7.89 -8.09 0.74
N ASN A 240 -6.82 -8.82 1.05
CA ASN A 240 -5.55 -8.27 1.50
C ASN A 240 -4.74 -7.65 0.35
N ALA A 241 -3.70 -6.89 0.67
CA ALA A 241 -2.88 -6.16 -0.30
C ALA A 241 -2.27 -7.04 -1.41
N GLN A 242 -1.70 -8.20 -1.05
CA GLN A 242 -1.10 -9.11 -2.02
C GLN A 242 -2.12 -9.64 -3.04
N LYS A 243 -3.30 -10.06 -2.58
CA LYS A 243 -4.38 -10.50 -3.47
C LYS A 243 -4.97 -9.35 -4.26
N SER A 244 -5.05 -8.14 -3.69
CA SER A 244 -5.45 -6.94 -4.44
C SER A 244 -4.52 -6.67 -5.62
N GLU A 245 -3.19 -6.69 -5.41
CA GLU A 245 -2.22 -6.49 -6.50
C GLU A 245 -2.42 -7.51 -7.63
N GLN A 246 -2.55 -8.80 -7.28
CA GLN A 246 -2.75 -9.88 -8.26
C GLN A 246 -4.05 -9.73 -9.05
N ILE A 247 -5.17 -9.44 -8.36
CA ILE A 247 -6.47 -9.26 -8.99
C ILE A 247 -6.44 -8.04 -9.91
N PHE A 248 -5.96 -6.89 -9.43
CA PHE A 248 -5.97 -5.66 -10.21
C PHE A 248 -4.97 -5.67 -11.37
N LYS A 249 -3.88 -6.43 -11.27
CA LYS A 249 -3.02 -6.74 -12.42
C LYS A 249 -3.81 -7.42 -13.54
N GLY A 250 -4.59 -8.44 -13.19
CA GLY A 250 -5.45 -9.14 -14.15
C GLY A 250 -6.59 -8.27 -14.68
N LEU A 251 -7.26 -7.52 -13.81
CA LEU A 251 -8.33 -6.61 -14.20
C LEU A 251 -7.82 -5.51 -15.12
N LYS A 252 -6.67 -4.89 -14.85
CA LYS A 252 -6.08 -3.86 -15.73
C LYS A 252 -5.70 -4.41 -17.10
N ALA A 253 -5.26 -5.67 -17.17
CA ALA A 253 -4.95 -6.32 -18.44
C ALA A 253 -6.21 -6.58 -19.29
N ILE A 254 -7.34 -6.91 -18.65
CA ILE A 254 -8.63 -7.16 -19.33
C ILE A 254 -9.37 -5.84 -19.62
N VAL A 255 -9.26 -4.87 -18.72
CA VAL A 255 -9.95 -3.57 -18.73
C VAL A 255 -8.90 -2.45 -18.69
N PRO A 256 -8.23 -2.15 -19.81
CA PRO A 256 -7.13 -1.19 -19.85
C PRO A 256 -7.54 0.23 -19.46
N ASN A 257 -8.82 0.58 -19.58
CA ASN A 257 -9.37 1.88 -19.23
C ASN A 257 -9.62 2.08 -17.74
N LEU A 258 -9.50 1.05 -16.88
CA LEU A 258 -9.58 1.21 -15.42
C LEU A 258 -8.42 2.07 -14.92
N ASN A 259 -8.67 3.36 -14.71
CA ASN A 259 -7.63 4.36 -14.46
C ASN A 259 -7.63 4.88 -13.03
N ILE A 260 -8.80 4.85 -12.37
CA ILE A 260 -8.98 5.37 -11.02
C ILE A 260 -9.66 4.31 -10.15
N VAL A 261 -9.10 4.08 -8.97
CA VAL A 261 -9.70 3.24 -7.93
C VAL A 261 -9.79 4.06 -6.65
N ILE A 262 -10.99 4.14 -6.07
CA ILE A 262 -11.25 4.83 -4.80
C ILE A 262 -11.60 3.76 -3.77
N LEU A 263 -10.80 3.63 -2.70
CA LEU A 263 -11.04 2.67 -1.62
C LEU A 263 -11.57 3.40 -0.39
N ASN A 264 -12.89 3.64 -0.36
CA ASN A 264 -13.56 4.21 0.78
C ASN A 264 -13.83 3.14 1.86
N ALA A 265 -12.77 2.76 2.55
CA ALA A 265 -12.78 1.72 3.58
C ALA A 265 -11.61 1.92 4.54
N CYS A 266 -11.84 1.85 5.85
CA CYS A 266 -10.80 2.02 6.87
C CYS A 266 -9.55 1.15 6.60
N TYR A 267 -8.36 1.69 6.83
CA TYR A 267 -7.09 0.96 6.69
C TYR A 267 -6.85 0.36 5.29
N SER A 268 -7.32 1.02 4.22
CA SER A 268 -7.18 0.57 2.83
C SER A 268 -5.84 0.96 2.16
N GLU A 269 -4.96 1.70 2.84
CA GLU A 269 -3.69 2.19 2.27
C GLU A 269 -2.81 1.07 1.68
N ALA A 270 -2.66 -0.05 2.38
CA ALA A 270 -1.86 -1.17 1.89
C ALA A 270 -2.41 -1.74 0.56
N GLN A 271 -3.74 -1.81 0.43
CA GLN A 271 -4.41 -2.21 -0.81
C GLN A 271 -4.26 -1.14 -1.88
N ALA A 272 -4.33 0.14 -1.52
CA ALA A 272 -4.15 1.24 -2.46
C ALA A 272 -2.75 1.25 -3.09
N ILE A 273 -1.70 1.10 -2.26
CA ILE A 273 -0.32 0.95 -2.72
C ILE A 273 -0.22 -0.25 -3.69
N ALA A 274 -0.73 -1.40 -3.27
CA ALA A 274 -0.64 -2.65 -4.01
C ALA A 274 -1.37 -2.61 -5.37
N ILE A 275 -2.56 -2.01 -5.42
CA ILE A 275 -3.31 -1.82 -6.67
C ILE A 275 -2.59 -0.84 -7.59
N SER A 276 -2.08 0.28 -7.04
CA SER A 276 -1.48 1.35 -7.82
C SER A 276 -0.23 0.95 -8.59
N LYS A 277 0.49 -0.11 -8.17
CA LYS A 277 1.61 -0.71 -8.90
C LYS A 277 1.27 -1.12 -10.34
N ASN A 278 -0.01 -1.29 -10.63
CA ASN A 278 -0.51 -1.68 -11.96
C ASN A 278 -0.87 -0.47 -12.84
N GLY A 279 -0.33 0.72 -12.57
CA GLY A 279 -0.60 1.93 -13.37
C GLY A 279 -2.03 2.46 -13.19
N ILE A 280 -2.59 2.31 -11.99
CA ILE A 280 -3.92 2.79 -11.62
C ILE A 280 -3.76 3.85 -10.54
N TYR A 281 -4.34 5.03 -10.73
CA TYR A 281 -4.42 6.02 -9.66
C TYR A 281 -5.33 5.48 -8.56
N THR A 282 -4.78 5.23 -7.38
CA THR A 282 -5.53 4.58 -6.31
C THR A 282 -5.55 5.45 -5.06
N ILE A 283 -6.75 5.72 -4.56
CA ILE A 283 -6.99 6.48 -3.34
C ILE A 283 -7.28 5.48 -2.22
N GLY A 284 -6.62 5.64 -1.08
CA GLY A 284 -6.89 4.84 0.11
C GLY A 284 -6.73 5.65 1.39
N VAL A 285 -7.11 5.04 2.51
CA VAL A 285 -7.00 5.64 3.84
C VAL A 285 -6.07 4.83 4.74
N ASN A 286 -5.19 5.51 5.47
CA ASN A 286 -4.21 4.85 6.34
C ASN A 286 -4.75 4.45 7.71
N ASN A 287 -5.90 4.99 8.13
CA ASN A 287 -6.51 4.77 9.43
C ASN A 287 -8.04 4.66 9.33
N LYS A 288 -8.73 4.69 10.47
CA LYS A 288 -10.17 4.86 10.54
C LYS A 288 -10.58 6.21 9.96
N ILE A 289 -11.65 6.20 9.19
CA ILE A 289 -12.36 7.38 8.72
C ILE A 289 -13.82 7.26 9.16
N LEU A 290 -14.43 8.37 9.57
CA LEU A 290 -15.85 8.42 9.90
C LEU A 290 -16.68 8.33 8.62
N ASP A 291 -17.81 7.62 8.66
CA ASP A 291 -18.72 7.50 7.51
C ASP A 291 -19.12 8.87 6.93
N VAL A 292 -19.37 9.87 7.78
CA VAL A 292 -19.74 11.24 7.33
C VAL A 292 -18.62 11.92 6.56
N ALA A 293 -17.37 11.82 7.02
CA ALA A 293 -16.20 12.37 6.35
C ALA A 293 -15.89 11.61 5.04
N ALA A 294 -16.10 10.30 5.04
CA ALA A 294 -15.99 9.45 3.85
C ALA A 294 -17.03 9.81 2.78
N ILE A 295 -18.27 10.10 3.16
CA ILE A 295 -19.33 10.55 2.26
C ILE A 295 -19.02 11.95 1.72
N ALA A 296 -18.64 12.90 2.58
CA ALA A 296 -18.26 14.24 2.18
C ALA A 296 -17.05 14.25 1.22
N PHE A 297 -16.07 13.37 1.47
CA PHE A 297 -14.97 13.15 0.52
C PHE A 297 -15.48 12.75 -0.86
N ALA A 298 -16.33 11.72 -0.93
CA ALA A 298 -16.87 11.24 -2.20
C ALA A 298 -17.67 12.34 -2.92
N GLN A 299 -18.51 13.08 -2.18
CA GLN A 299 -19.27 14.21 -2.72
C GLN A 299 -18.35 15.26 -3.36
N GLY A 300 -17.36 15.76 -2.62
CA GLY A 300 -16.43 16.75 -3.13
C GLY A 300 -15.61 16.23 -4.30
N PHE A 301 -15.15 14.98 -4.23
CA PHE A 301 -14.42 14.34 -5.30
C PHE A 301 -15.23 14.33 -6.61
N TYR A 302 -16.46 13.79 -6.60
CA TYR A 302 -17.26 13.68 -7.82
C TYR A 302 -17.76 15.03 -8.31
N TRP A 303 -18.14 15.96 -7.42
CA TRP A 303 -18.48 17.32 -7.82
C TRP A 303 -17.32 17.96 -8.60
N ARG A 304 -16.09 17.88 -8.07
CA ARG A 304 -14.95 18.51 -8.72
C ARG A 304 -14.48 17.75 -9.97
N TYR A 305 -14.45 16.42 -9.92
CA TYR A 305 -14.04 15.59 -11.05
C TYR A 305 -15.00 15.73 -12.23
N ALA A 306 -16.31 15.73 -11.98
CA ALA A 306 -17.32 15.86 -13.03
C ALA A 306 -17.19 17.17 -13.82
N ASN A 307 -16.73 18.24 -13.17
CA ASN A 307 -16.57 19.55 -13.80
C ASN A 307 -15.19 19.78 -14.43
N THR A 308 -14.15 19.02 -14.05
CA THR A 308 -12.75 19.34 -14.44
C THR A 308 -11.97 18.20 -15.06
N ARG A 309 -12.36 16.94 -14.80
CA ARG A 309 -11.58 15.72 -15.14
C ARG A 309 -10.15 15.69 -14.58
N ASP A 310 -9.86 16.55 -13.60
CA ASP A 310 -8.57 16.60 -12.93
C ASP A 310 -8.65 15.81 -11.62
N ILE A 311 -7.96 14.68 -11.58
CA ILE A 311 -7.92 13.80 -10.42
C ILE A 311 -7.31 14.48 -9.19
N LYS A 312 -6.24 15.26 -9.34
CA LYS A 312 -5.58 15.91 -8.19
C LYS A 312 -6.50 16.97 -7.60
N ALA A 313 -7.09 17.81 -8.46
CA ALA A 313 -8.04 18.81 -8.02
C ALA A 313 -9.27 18.17 -7.35
N ALA A 314 -9.75 17.04 -7.87
CA ALA A 314 -10.86 16.30 -7.28
C ALA A 314 -10.53 15.77 -5.88
N ILE A 315 -9.33 15.21 -5.68
CA ILE A 315 -8.92 14.70 -4.37
C ILE A 315 -8.73 15.84 -3.38
N ILE A 316 -8.06 16.93 -3.78
CA ILE A 316 -7.89 18.11 -2.93
C ILE A 316 -9.27 18.62 -2.47
N PHE A 317 -10.22 18.75 -3.39
CA PHE A 317 -11.56 19.23 -3.05
C PHE A 317 -12.35 18.23 -2.19
N GLY A 318 -12.21 16.92 -2.44
CA GLY A 318 -12.76 15.88 -1.57
C GLY A 318 -12.20 15.97 -0.15
N ILE A 319 -10.89 16.15 0.01
CA ILE A 319 -10.25 16.32 1.32
C ILE A 319 -10.78 17.57 2.03
N LEU A 320 -10.95 18.68 1.31
CA LEU A 320 -11.55 19.90 1.87
C LEU A 320 -12.97 19.64 2.41
N GLN A 321 -13.80 18.88 1.68
CA GLN A 321 -15.14 18.51 2.16
C GLN A 321 -15.08 17.58 3.37
N ALA A 322 -14.19 16.58 3.36
CA ALA A 322 -14.02 15.67 4.49
C ALA A 322 -13.60 16.40 5.78
N ASN A 323 -12.73 17.41 5.67
CA ASN A 323 -12.29 18.23 6.81
C ASN A 323 -13.42 19.05 7.46
N LEU A 324 -14.52 19.31 6.76
CA LEU A 324 -15.69 19.97 7.36
C LEU A 324 -16.46 19.05 8.32
N GLU A 325 -16.30 17.73 8.17
CA GLU A 325 -17.01 16.70 8.94
C GLU A 325 -16.14 16.05 10.03
N LEU A 326 -14.85 16.41 10.07
CA LEU A 326 -13.89 15.90 11.05
C LEU A 326 -13.75 16.90 12.22
N GLY A 327 -13.37 16.37 13.38
CA GLY A 327 -13.01 17.21 14.53
C GLY A 327 -11.70 17.97 14.27
N ASP A 328 -11.48 19.06 15.01
CA ASP A 328 -10.31 19.94 14.86
C ASP A 328 -8.95 19.22 15.01
N ASP A 329 -8.92 18.04 15.63
CA ASP A 329 -7.74 17.21 15.87
C ASP A 329 -7.43 16.22 14.72
N VAL A 330 -8.32 16.08 13.74
CA VAL A 330 -8.18 15.13 12.63
C VAL A 330 -8.13 15.86 11.29
N ASP A 331 -6.99 15.75 10.61
CA ASP A 331 -6.82 16.29 9.25
C ASP A 331 -6.91 15.18 8.21
N ALA A 332 -7.91 15.26 7.33
CA ALA A 332 -8.11 14.37 6.21
C ALA A 332 -6.90 14.30 5.26
N ASN A 333 -6.05 15.34 5.17
CA ASN A 333 -4.80 15.28 4.40
C ASN A 333 -3.83 14.21 4.92
N ASN A 334 -3.88 13.91 6.21
CA ASN A 334 -3.06 12.87 6.85
C ASN A 334 -3.71 11.48 6.82
N LEU A 335 -4.99 11.42 6.42
CA LEU A 335 -5.77 10.19 6.34
C LEU A 335 -5.90 9.65 4.93
N ILE A 336 -6.24 10.51 3.97
CA ILE A 336 -6.60 10.16 2.59
C ILE A 336 -5.41 10.42 1.68
N HIS A 337 -4.92 9.37 1.03
CA HIS A 337 -3.71 9.45 0.20
C HIS A 337 -3.94 8.94 -1.21
N LEU A 338 -3.29 9.58 -2.18
CA LEU A 338 -3.23 9.15 -3.57
C LEU A 338 -1.95 8.34 -3.82
N PHE A 339 -2.07 7.24 -4.54
CA PHE A 339 -0.96 6.40 -4.99
C PHE A 339 -0.96 6.19 -6.49
N TYR A 340 0.23 6.11 -7.08
CA TYR A 340 0.45 5.72 -8.46
C TYR A 340 1.78 4.97 -8.59
N ASN A 341 1.81 3.84 -9.29
CA ASN A 341 2.98 2.97 -9.42
C ASN A 341 3.62 2.56 -8.08
N GLY A 342 2.80 2.33 -7.05
CA GLY A 342 3.25 1.95 -5.72
C GLY A 342 3.82 3.10 -4.89
N GLN A 343 3.79 4.34 -5.38
CA GLN A 343 4.32 5.52 -4.70
C GLN A 343 3.19 6.47 -4.30
N LYS A 344 3.32 7.06 -3.11
CA LYS A 344 2.43 8.14 -2.66
C LYS A 344 2.68 9.37 -3.53
N ILE A 345 1.61 9.96 -4.04
CA ILE A 345 1.65 11.20 -4.83
C ILE A 345 1.37 12.37 -3.91
N GLN A 346 2.25 13.38 -3.98
CA GLN A 346 2.02 14.64 -3.30
C GLN A 346 0.86 15.38 -3.98
N LEU A 347 -0.15 15.73 -3.18
CA LEU A 347 -1.32 16.49 -3.58
C LEU A 347 -1.08 18.00 -3.47
#